data_AF-A0A3D2G3C1-F1
#
_entry.id   AF-A0A3D2G3C1-F1
#
_cell.length_a   1.000
_cell.length_b   1.000
_cell.length_c   1.000
_cell.angle_alpha   90.00
_cell.angle_beta   90.00
_cell.angle_gamma   90.00
#
_symmetry.space_group_name_H-M   'P 1'
#
loop_
_entity.id
_entity.type
_entity.pdbx_description
1 polymer ?
#
loop_
_entity_poly.entity_id
_entity_poly.type
_entity_poly.pdbx_seq_one_letter_code
_entity_poly.pdbx_strand_id
1 'polypeptide(L)'
;QSGHIIFRKFAHTGDGLITAIMLMGVLIDTQLPLSVLAAEVKMYPQVLKNVKVDDKDGTLADETVKAAVEKCPAALGDGGRVLL
;
A
#
# COMPACT_ATOMS: atom_id res chain seq x y z
N GLN A 1 3.56 0.89 -0.11
CA GLN A 1 2.72 1.24 -1.30
C GLN A 1 3.62 2.01 -2.26
N SER A 2 3.67 1.68 -3.55
CA SER A 2 4.77 2.10 -4.45
C SER A 2 4.58 3.46 -5.15
N GLY A 3 3.40 4.08 -5.03
CA GLY A 3 3.09 5.33 -5.76
C GLY A 3 2.77 5.13 -7.24
N HIS A 4 2.57 3.89 -7.70
CA HIS A 4 2.13 3.61 -9.07
C HIS A 4 0.62 3.88 -9.22
N ILE A 5 0.27 5.05 -9.76
CA ILE A 5 -1.11 5.51 -9.93
C ILE A 5 -1.46 5.56 -11.42
N ILE A 6 -2.64 5.04 -11.77
CA ILE A 6 -3.12 4.95 -13.14
C ILE A 6 -4.32 5.89 -13.31
N PHE A 7 -4.15 6.94 -14.11
CA PHE A 7 -5.27 7.72 -14.61
C PHE A 7 -5.74 7.15 -15.95
N ARG A 8 -6.67 6.19 -15.89
CA ARG A 8 -7.20 5.40 -17.04
C ARG A 8 -7.65 6.25 -18.23
N LYS A 9 -8.09 7.49 -17.97
CA LYS A 9 -8.52 8.45 -19.00
C LYS A 9 -7.37 8.91 -19.90
N PHE A 10 -6.14 8.92 -19.40
CA PHE A 10 -4.97 9.51 -20.06
C PHE A 10 -3.89 8.48 -20.39
N ALA A 11 -3.77 7.40 -19.59
CA ALA A 11 -2.78 6.37 -19.80
C ALA A 11 -3.33 4.97 -19.47
N HIS A 12 -2.79 3.96 -20.14
CA HIS A 12 -3.10 2.54 -19.89
C HIS A 12 -2.18 1.88 -18.86
N THR A 13 -1.14 2.60 -18.39
CA THR A 13 -0.19 2.17 -17.36
C THR A 13 -0.03 3.30 -16.33
N GLY A 14 0.64 3.03 -15.22
CA GLY A 14 0.89 4.05 -14.22
C GLY A 14 1.92 5.06 -14.69
N ASP A 15 1.60 6.33 -14.46
CA ASP A 15 2.37 7.45 -14.95
C ASP A 15 2.54 8.48 -13.83
N GLY A 16 3.80 8.66 -13.40
CA GLY A 16 4.15 9.58 -12.32
C GLY A 16 4.02 11.06 -12.71
N LEU A 17 4.22 11.40 -13.99
CA LEU A 17 4.13 12.78 -14.47
C LEU A 17 2.68 13.23 -14.55
N ILE A 18 1.80 12.40 -15.13
CA ILE A 18 0.36 12.65 -15.12
C ILE A 18 -0.13 12.79 -13.68
N THR A 19 0.32 11.90 -12.79
CA THR A 19 -0.03 11.97 -11.36
C THR A 19 0.42 13.28 -10.72
N ALA A 20 1.64 13.73 -10.98
CA ALA A 20 2.15 14.99 -10.46
C ALA A 20 1.35 16.21 -10.99
N ILE A 21 0.99 16.21 -12.27
CA ILE A 21 0.19 17.28 -12.88
C ILE A 21 -1.22 17.32 -12.27
N MET A 22 -1.87 16.16 -12.10
CA MET A 22 -3.18 16.08 -11.46
C MET A 22 -3.13 16.58 -10.02
N LEU A 23 -2.09 16.20 -9.27
CA LEU A 23 -1.88 16.68 -7.90
C LEU A 23 -1.68 18.20 -7.85
N MET A 24 -0.83 18.75 -8.73
CA MET A 24 -0.62 20.19 -8.83
C MET A 24 -1.90 20.96 -9.18
N GLY A 25 -2.74 20.40 -10.07
CA GLY A 25 -4.06 20.96 -10.38
C GLY A 25 -4.92 21.12 -9.13
N VAL A 26 -5.02 20.07 -8.30
CA VAL A 26 -5.78 20.12 -7.04
C VAL A 26 -5.19 21.16 -6.07
N LEU A 27 -3.86 21.26 -5.96
CA LEU A 27 -3.23 22.27 -5.09
C LEU A 27 -3.56 23.70 -5.54
N ILE A 28 -3.56 23.95 -6.85
CA ILE A 28 -3.91 25.26 -7.42
C ILE A 28 -5.41 25.55 -7.23
N ASP A 29 -6.29 24.59 -7.49
CA ASP A 29 -7.74 24.78 -7.37
C ASP A 29 -8.19 25.02 -5.93
N THR A 30 -7.55 24.34 -4.97
CA THR A 30 -7.88 24.45 -3.55
C THR A 30 -7.16 25.59 -2.83
N GLN A 31 -6.04 26.07 -3.36
CA GLN A 31 -5.14 27.04 -2.70
C GLN A 31 -4.69 26.59 -1.30
N LEU A 32 -4.66 25.28 -1.05
CA LEU A 32 -4.23 24.69 0.22
C LEU A 32 -2.90 23.96 0.06
N PRO A 33 -2.04 23.96 1.09
CA PRO A 33 -0.83 23.16 1.06
C PRO A 33 -1.17 21.67 1.14
N LEU A 34 -0.33 20.83 0.54
CA LEU A 34 -0.52 19.38 0.52
C LEU A 34 -0.65 18.77 1.93
N SER A 35 0.03 19.35 2.93
CA SER A 35 -0.06 18.92 4.33
C SER A 35 -1.48 19.02 4.90
N VAL A 36 -2.28 19.99 4.46
CA VAL A 36 -3.67 20.15 4.89
C VAL A 36 -4.56 19.15 4.16
N LEU A 37 -4.40 19.00 2.84
CA LEU A 37 -5.19 18.06 2.05
C LEU A 37 -4.94 16.60 2.45
N ALA A 38 -3.73 16.26 2.85
CA ALA A 38 -3.37 14.91 3.29
C ALA A 38 -3.68 14.64 4.78
N ALA A 39 -4.07 15.66 5.56
CA ALA A 39 -4.20 15.55 7.01
C ALA A 39 -5.27 14.54 7.47
N GLU A 40 -6.32 14.35 6.68
CA GLU A 40 -7.39 13.40 7.00
C GLU A 40 -6.98 11.94 6.76
N VAL A 41 -5.89 11.70 6.04
CA VAL A 41 -5.37 10.36 5.78
C VAL A 41 -4.55 9.88 6.96
N LYS A 42 -5.19 9.12 7.85
CA LYS A 42 -4.53 8.49 9.00
C LYS A 42 -3.79 7.22 8.58
N MET A 43 -2.46 7.25 8.66
CA MET A 43 -1.61 6.09 8.41
C MET A 43 -1.57 5.19 9.65
N TYR A 44 -1.94 3.92 9.49
CA TYR A 44 -1.74 2.91 10.54
C TYR A 44 -0.27 2.44 10.57
N PRO A 45 0.25 2.01 11.72
CA PRO A 45 1.56 1.37 11.79
C PRO A 45 1.60 0.15 10.86
N GLN A 46 2.48 0.18 9.86
CA GLN A 46 2.64 -0.90 8.90
C GLN A 46 4.13 -1.26 8.78
N VAL A 47 4.42 -2.56 8.81
CA VAL A 47 5.75 -3.10 8.52
C VAL A 47 5.68 -3.94 7.25
N LEU A 48 6.53 -3.64 6.27
CA LEU A 48 6.69 -4.42 5.04
C LEU A 48 8.10 -5.00 5.03
N LYS A 49 8.23 -6.33 5.04
CA LYS A 49 9.51 -7.04 4.95
C LYS A 49 9.51 -7.96 3.74
N ASN A 50 10.45 -7.72 2.83
CA ASN A 50 10.63 -8.57 1.66
C ASN A 50 11.62 -9.68 2.01
N VAL A 51 11.14 -10.93 2.03
CA VAL A 51 11.97 -12.13 2.25
C VAL A 51 12.26 -12.76 0.90
N LYS A 52 13.53 -13.08 0.63
CA LYS A 52 13.91 -13.84 -0.56
C LYS A 52 13.58 -15.31 -0.35
N VAL A 53 12.92 -15.92 -1.32
CA VAL A 53 12.52 -17.33 -1.30
C VAL A 53 12.87 -17.96 -2.64
N ASP A 54 13.17 -19.25 -2.63
CA ASP A 54 13.54 -19.99 -3.84
C ASP A 54 12.29 -20.36 -4.67
N ASP A 55 11.17 -20.67 -4.00
CA ASP A 55 9.86 -20.90 -4.60
C ASP A 55 8.76 -20.20 -3.79
N LYS A 56 8.03 -19.31 -4.45
CA LYS A 56 6.93 -18.55 -3.83
C LYS A 56 5.73 -19.42 -3.52
N ASP A 57 5.33 -20.27 -4.46
CA ASP A 57 4.10 -21.06 -4.31
C ASP A 57 4.32 -22.15 -3.27
N GLY A 58 5.47 -22.81 -3.28
CA GLY A 58 5.90 -23.75 -2.24
C GLY A 58 5.97 -23.09 -0.86
N THR A 59 6.54 -21.88 -0.75
CA THR A 59 6.61 -21.18 0.55
C THR A 59 5.22 -20.81 1.09
N LEU A 60 4.30 -20.38 0.23
CA LEU A 60 2.92 -20.09 0.63
C LEU A 60 2.13 -21.36 0.98
N ALA A 61 2.50 -22.50 0.40
CA ALA A 61 1.87 -23.79 0.68
C ALA A 61 2.38 -24.46 1.96
N ASP A 62 3.59 -24.11 2.41
CA ASP A 62 4.28 -24.69 3.57
C ASP A 62 3.44 -24.56 4.87
N GLU A 63 3.30 -25.68 5.58
CA GLU A 63 2.47 -25.77 6.78
C GLU A 63 3.03 -24.92 7.94
N THR A 64 4.35 -24.75 8.03
CA THR A 64 5.00 -23.92 9.05
C THR A 64 4.65 -22.45 8.83
N VAL A 65 4.68 -22.00 7.58
CA VAL A 65 4.32 -20.62 7.20
C VAL A 65 2.84 -20.37 7.49
N LYS A 66 1.95 -21.26 7.05
CA LYS A 66 0.50 -21.15 7.34
C LYS A 66 0.21 -21.13 8.83
N ALA A 67 0.82 -22.04 9.60
CA ALA A 67 0.62 -22.10 11.04
C ALA A 67 1.13 -20.84 11.76
N ALA A 68 2.19 -20.20 11.26
CA ALA A 68 2.66 -18.92 11.79
C ALA A 68 1.67 -17.79 11.51
N VAL A 69 1.11 -17.73 10.30
CA VAL A 69 0.10 -16.72 9.90
C VAL A 69 -1.17 -16.85 10.72
N GLU A 70 -1.69 -18.06 10.93
CA GLU A 70 -2.89 -18.32 11.74
C GLU A 70 -2.73 -17.89 13.21
N LYS A 71 -1.50 -17.86 13.72
CA LYS A 71 -1.21 -17.37 15.08
C LYS A 71 -1.15 -15.84 15.17
N CYS A 72 -0.94 -15.13 14.06
CA CYS A 72 -0.80 -13.68 14.06
C CYS A 72 -2.08 -12.92 14.46
N PRO A 73 -3.30 -13.31 14.04
CA PRO A 73 -4.55 -12.67 14.48
C PRO A 73 -4.69 -12.58 16.00
N ALA A 74 -4.26 -13.60 16.75
CA ALA A 74 -4.32 -13.59 18.21
C ALA A 74 -3.50 -12.46 18.85
N ALA A 75 -2.40 -12.04 18.22
CA ALA A 75 -1.55 -10.94 18.69
C ALA A 75 -2.00 -9.57 18.17
N LEU A 76 -2.72 -9.52 17.03
CA LEU A 76 -3.13 -8.29 16.35
C LEU A 76 -4.55 -7.84 16.71
N GLY A 77 -5.37 -8.74 17.25
CA GLY A 77 -6.77 -8.48 17.59
C GLY A 77 -7.61 -8.05 16.37
N ASP A 78 -8.74 -7.41 16.62
CA ASP A 78 -9.73 -7.07 15.59
C ASP A 78 -9.32 -5.89 14.69
N GLY A 79 -8.27 -5.16 15.06
CA GLY A 79 -7.82 -3.95 14.37
C GLY A 79 -6.60 -4.14 13.46
N GLY A 80 -6.02 -5.34 13.41
CA GLY A 80 -4.81 -5.62 12.67
C GLY A 80 -4.96 -6.76 11.67
N ARG A 81 -4.06 -6.80 10.69
CA ARG A 81 -4.02 -7.89 9.69
C ARG A 81 -2.59 -8.21 9.29
N VAL A 82 -2.39 -9.45 8.86
CA VAL A 82 -1.18 -9.90 8.17
C VAL A 82 -1.50 -10.14 6.71
N LEU A 83 -0.54 -9.84 5.84
CA LEU A 83 -0.57 -10.15 4.42
C LEU A 83 0.80 -10.75 4.05
N LEU A 84 0.78 -11.89 3.36
CA LEU A 84 1.96 -12.54 2.78
C LEU A 84 2.00 -12.28 1.27
#